data_AF-A0A4Q4D4D7-F1
#
_entry.id   AF-A0A4Q4D4D7-F1
#
_cell.length_a   1.000
_cell.length_b   1.000
_cell.length_c   1.000
_cell.angle_alpha   90.00
_cell.angle_beta   90.00
_cell.angle_gamma   90.00
#
_symmetry.space_group_name_H-M   'P 1'
#
loop_
_entity.id
_entity.type
_entity.pdbx_description
1 polymer ?
#
loop_
_entity_poly.entity_id
_entity_poly.type
_entity_poly.pdbx_seq_one_letter_code
_entity_poly.pdbx_strand_id
1 'polypeptide(L)'
;MSRVLLKVHHPSLSPVGVDEVLAHNVIGNNVGNFAFSYAAERALSAPGNDVTAVATGALFATPEVVNREYDHVVMPLANHFRASNIKALERQAKAMEQFTIPVTVLGVGG
;
A
#
# COMPACT_ATOMS: atom_id res chain seq x y z
N MET A 1 -8.00 11.03 15.76
CA MET A 1 -6.92 10.41 14.95
C MET A 1 -7.55 10.00 13.63
N SER A 2 -6.84 10.20 12.52
CA SER A 2 -7.31 9.77 11.19
C SER A 2 -6.92 8.31 10.95
N ARG A 3 -7.88 7.47 10.53
CA ARG A 3 -7.64 6.05 10.22
C ARG A 3 -7.16 5.93 8.78
N VAL A 4 -5.87 5.72 8.60
CA VAL A 4 -5.21 5.70 7.28
C VAL A 4 -4.93 4.26 6.88
N LEU A 5 -5.50 3.85 5.75
CA LEU A 5 -5.16 2.57 5.13
C LEU A 5 -4.00 2.76 4.16
N LEU A 6 -2.89 2.04 4.39
CA LEU A 6 -1.70 2.10 3.55
C LEU A 6 -1.54 0.82 2.74
N LYS A 7 -1.54 0.95 1.42
CA LYS A 7 -1.19 -0.15 0.51
C LYS A 7 0.32 -0.42 0.59
N VAL A 8 0.68 -1.65 0.88
CA VAL A 8 2.06 -2.14 0.83
C VAL A 8 2.13 -3.49 0.11
N HIS A 9 3.34 -4.02 -0.07
CA HIS A 9 3.53 -5.44 -0.40
C HIS A 9 3.49 -6.28 0.89
N HIS A 10 4.19 -5.81 1.92
CA HIS A 10 4.24 -6.37 3.26
C HIS A 10 4.29 -5.21 4.29
N PRO A 11 3.58 -5.30 5.44
CA PRO A 11 3.71 -4.32 6.52
C PRO A 11 5.17 -4.17 6.93
N SER A 12 5.74 -2.99 6.71
CA SER A 12 7.20 -2.79 6.72
C SER A 12 7.73 -2.44 8.11
N LEU A 13 6.87 -2.01 9.03
CA LEU A 13 7.23 -1.77 10.43
C LEU A 13 7.18 -3.03 11.31
N SER A 14 6.70 -4.16 10.78
CA SER A 14 6.72 -5.47 11.46
C SER A 14 7.92 -6.28 10.99
N PRO A 15 8.97 -6.47 11.83
CA PRO A 15 10.14 -7.25 11.46
C PRO A 15 9.75 -8.71 11.20
N VAL A 16 10.31 -9.30 10.15
CA VAL A 16 10.13 -10.71 9.81
C VAL A 16 11.47 -11.44 9.77
N GLY A 17 11.45 -12.74 10.06
CA GLY A 17 12.65 -13.57 10.04
C GLY A 17 13.16 -13.81 8.62
N VAL A 18 14.44 -14.18 8.50
CA VAL A 18 15.06 -14.50 7.19
C VAL A 18 14.31 -15.63 6.48
N ASP A 19 13.87 -16.64 7.22
CA ASP A 19 13.11 -17.77 6.66
C ASP A 19 11.81 -17.31 6.01
N GLU A 20 11.12 -16.35 6.62
CA GLU A 20 9.87 -15.78 6.11
C GLU A 20 10.11 -14.89 4.89
N VAL A 21 11.20 -14.12 4.89
CA VAL A 21 11.64 -13.34 3.72
C VAL A 21 11.83 -14.25 2.52
N LEU A 22 12.50 -15.39 2.72
CA LEU A 22 12.79 -16.36 1.66
C LEU A 22 11.54 -17.12 1.21
N ALA A 23 10.71 -17.56 2.17
CA ALA A 23 9.51 -18.36 1.87
C ALA A 23 8.41 -17.55 1.18
N HIS A 24 8.23 -16.28 1.56
CA HIS A 24 7.08 -15.47 1.14
C HIS A 24 7.44 -14.25 0.28
N ASN A 25 8.73 -14.03 -0.02
CA ASN A 25 9.21 -12.91 -0.83
C ASN A 25 8.64 -11.57 -0.35
N VAL A 26 8.82 -11.29 0.95
CA VAL A 26 8.33 -10.07 1.61
C VAL A 26 8.94 -8.77 1.03
N ILE A 27 10.06 -8.89 0.30
CA ILE A 27 10.72 -7.76 -0.39
C ILE A 27 10.15 -7.50 -1.80
N GLY A 28 9.21 -8.32 -2.28
CA GLY A 28 8.46 -8.07 -3.52
C GLY A 28 9.32 -8.02 -4.78
N ASN A 29 10.42 -8.77 -4.83
CA ASN A 29 11.43 -8.75 -5.91
C ASN A 29 12.10 -7.39 -6.19
N ASN A 30 11.79 -6.35 -5.41
CA ASN A 30 12.33 -5.01 -5.60
C ASN A 30 12.48 -4.30 -4.26
N VAL A 31 13.71 -4.33 -3.73
CA VAL A 31 14.07 -3.68 -2.46
C VAL A 31 13.80 -2.17 -2.47
N GLY A 32 13.88 -1.51 -3.63
CA GLY A 32 13.55 -0.09 -3.77
C GLY A 32 12.07 0.20 -3.48
N ASN A 33 11.17 -0.65 -3.97
CA ASN A 33 9.74 -0.55 -3.68
C ASN A 33 9.44 -0.84 -2.20
N PHE A 34 10.13 -1.81 -1.60
CA PHE A 34 10.02 -2.09 -0.17
C PHE A 34 10.48 -0.88 0.68
N ALA A 35 11.66 -0.32 0.39
CA ALA A 35 12.17 0.86 1.09
C ALA A 35 11.23 2.08 0.95
N PHE A 36 10.63 2.25 -0.22
CA PHE A 36 9.65 3.31 -0.46
C PHE A 36 8.37 3.13 0.37
N SER A 37 7.82 1.91 0.42
CA SER A 37 6.69 1.58 1.30
C SER A 37 7.03 1.76 2.79
N TYR A 38 8.22 1.35 3.23
CA TYR A 38 8.70 1.56 4.60
C TYR A 38 8.76 3.05 4.96
N ALA A 39 9.32 3.87 4.07
CA ALA A 39 9.38 5.32 4.29
C ALA A 39 7.98 5.95 4.37
N ALA A 40 7.05 5.51 3.52
CA ALA A 40 5.66 5.96 3.55
C ALA A 40 4.96 5.58 4.86
N GLU A 41 5.09 4.33 5.31
CA GLU A 41 4.51 3.85 6.57
C GLU A 41 5.05 4.61 7.78
N ARG A 42 6.36 4.83 7.82
CA ARG A 42 7.01 5.61 8.87
C ARG A 42 6.59 7.07 8.87
N ALA A 43 6.47 7.70 7.71
CA ALA A 43 6.05 9.10 7.60
C ALA A 43 4.59 9.31 8.00
N LEU A 44 3.71 8.35 7.64
CA LEU A 44 2.30 8.41 7.99
C LEU A 44 2.03 8.09 9.46
N SER A 45 2.87 7.29 10.12
CA SER A 45 2.75 6.92 11.54
C SER A 45 3.06 8.07 12.52
N ALA A 46 3.03 9.32 12.06
CA ALA A 46 3.18 10.51 12.87
C ALA A 46 1.97 10.72 13.83
N PRO A 47 2.14 11.50 14.92
CA PRO A 47 1.05 11.79 15.84
C PRO A 47 -0.18 12.36 15.11
N GLY A 48 -1.35 11.76 15.35
CA GLY A 48 -2.62 12.15 14.72
C GLY A 48 -3.17 11.15 13.71
N ASN A 49 -2.35 10.19 13.27
CA ASN A 49 -2.79 9.11 12.38
C ASN A 49 -2.76 7.76 13.10
N ASP A 50 -3.71 6.90 12.74
CA ASP A 50 -3.71 5.46 13.02
C ASP A 50 -3.54 4.73 11.69
N VAL A 51 -2.36 4.14 11.45
CA VAL A 51 -1.98 3.60 10.15
C VAL A 51 -2.13 2.09 10.16
N THR A 52 -2.95 1.57 9.25
CA THR A 52 -3.04 0.13 8.99
C THR A 52 -2.40 -0.17 7.63
N ALA A 53 -1.29 -0.92 7.63
CA ALA A 53 -0.62 -1.34 6.40
C ALA A 53 -1.13 -2.71 5.97
N VAL A 54 -1.56 -2.84 4.71
CA VAL A 54 -2.08 -4.11 4.17
C VAL A 54 -1.55 -4.40 2.77
N ALA A 55 -1.45 -5.70 2.47
CA ALA A 55 -1.13 -6.15 1.12
C ALA A 55 -2.24 -5.72 0.14
N THR A 56 -1.80 -5.36 -1.06
CA THR A 56 -2.64 -4.83 -2.15
C THR A 56 -3.89 -5.68 -2.44
N GLY A 57 -3.76 -7.01 -2.39
CA GLY A 57 -4.87 -7.92 -2.65
C GLY A 57 -6.00 -7.83 -1.63
N ALA A 58 -5.66 -7.64 -0.35
CA ALA A 58 -6.65 -7.53 0.73
C ALA A 58 -7.43 -6.21 0.65
N LEU A 59 -6.75 -5.14 0.24
CA LEU A 59 -7.31 -3.79 0.11
C LEU A 59 -8.46 -3.71 -0.90
N PHE A 60 -8.36 -4.46 -2.00
CA PHE A 60 -9.34 -4.40 -3.10
C PHE A 60 -10.47 -5.44 -2.97
N ALA A 61 -10.36 -6.39 -2.05
CA ALA A 61 -11.35 -7.45 -1.91
C ALA A 61 -12.64 -6.97 -1.21
N THR A 62 -12.58 -5.85 -0.47
CA THR A 62 -13.68 -5.40 0.41
C THR A 62 -13.81 -3.86 0.45
N PRO A 63 -14.12 -3.20 -0.67
CA PRO A 63 -14.18 -1.73 -0.74
C PRO A 63 -15.21 -1.11 0.23
N GLU A 64 -16.31 -1.80 0.53
CA GLU A 64 -17.32 -1.34 1.48
C GLU A 64 -16.77 -1.29 2.91
N VAL A 65 -15.92 -2.24 3.27
CA VAL A 65 -15.22 -2.27 4.56
C VAL A 65 -14.23 -1.12 4.62
N VAL A 66 -13.46 -0.91 3.55
CA VAL A 66 -12.50 0.19 3.45
C VAL A 66 -13.20 1.54 3.65
N ASN A 67 -14.30 1.78 2.95
CA ASN A 67 -15.09 3.02 3.04
C ASN A 67 -15.69 3.27 4.43
N ARG A 68 -15.97 2.22 5.20
CA ARG A 68 -16.55 2.32 6.55
C ARG A 68 -15.48 2.52 7.62
N GLU A 69 -14.36 1.81 7.50
CA GLU A 69 -13.38 1.66 8.58
C GLU A 69 -12.23 2.64 8.50
N TYR A 70 -12.02 3.29 7.36
CA TYR A 70 -10.91 4.21 7.15
C TYR A 70 -11.40 5.57 6.67
N ASP A 71 -10.57 6.58 6.93
CA ASP A 71 -10.84 7.97 6.55
C ASP A 71 -10.03 8.36 5.31
N HIS A 72 -8.97 7.63 4.98
CA HIS A 72 -8.08 7.90 3.84
C HIS A 72 -7.35 6.64 3.36
N VAL A 73 -7.13 6.50 2.06
CA VAL A 73 -6.29 5.44 1.46
C VAL A 73 -5.02 6.05 0.85
N VAL A 74 -3.84 5.51 1.20
CA VAL A 74 -2.55 5.91 0.61
C VAL A 74 -1.95 4.75 -0.18
N MET A 75 -1.51 5.04 -1.41
CA MET A 75 -0.97 4.06 -2.34
C MET A 75 0.42 4.50 -2.82
N PRO A 76 1.50 4.00 -2.21
CA PRO A 76 2.86 4.20 -2.67
C PRO A 76 3.07 3.38 -3.95
N LEU A 77 3.19 4.06 -5.08
CA LEU A 77 3.30 3.38 -6.38
C LEU A 77 4.73 3.38 -6.93
N ALA A 78 5.67 4.13 -6.35
CA ALA A 78 7.08 4.09 -6.72
C ALA A 78 7.24 4.06 -8.26
N ASN A 79 7.95 3.08 -8.82
CA ASN A 79 8.17 2.92 -10.26
C ASN A 79 7.06 2.14 -11.01
N HIS A 80 5.84 2.07 -10.46
CA HIS A 80 4.80 1.23 -11.05
C HIS A 80 4.28 1.74 -12.40
N PHE A 81 4.49 3.01 -12.75
CA PHE A 81 4.02 3.63 -13.99
C PHE A 81 4.92 3.24 -15.18
N ARG A 82 4.79 1.99 -15.63
CA ARG A 82 5.51 1.44 -16.78
C ARG A 82 4.65 0.45 -17.56
N ALA A 83 4.97 0.24 -18.84
CA ALA A 83 4.19 -0.61 -19.74
C ALA A 83 3.95 -2.03 -19.19
N SER A 84 4.96 -2.63 -18.56
CA SER A 84 4.86 -3.98 -17.97
C SER A 84 3.86 -4.09 -16.81
N ASN A 85 3.41 -2.97 -16.24
CA ASN A 85 2.50 -2.92 -15.10
C ASN A 85 1.08 -2.47 -15.45
N ILE A 86 0.75 -2.19 -16.72
CA ILE A 86 -0.56 -1.64 -17.12
C ILE A 86 -1.73 -2.45 -16.53
N LYS A 87 -1.71 -3.79 -16.67
CA LYS A 87 -2.77 -4.65 -16.11
C LYS A 87 -2.93 -4.52 -14.59
N ALA A 88 -1.83 -4.28 -13.87
CA ALA A 88 -1.88 -4.07 -12.42
C ALA A 88 -2.39 -2.67 -12.07
N LEU A 89 -2.06 -1.65 -12.87
CA LEU A 89 -2.57 -0.30 -12.70
C LEU A 89 -4.08 -0.23 -12.99
N GLU A 90 -4.56 -0.91 -14.03
CA GLU A 90 -6.00 -0.99 -14.34
C GLU A 90 -6.80 -1.62 -13.20
N ARG A 91 -6.31 -2.70 -12.59
CA ARG A 91 -6.97 -3.32 -11.42
C ARG A 91 -6.99 -2.36 -10.23
N GLN A 92 -5.90 -1.64 -10.00
CA GLN A 92 -5.82 -0.66 -8.92
C GLN A 92 -6.79 0.49 -9.16
N ALA A 93 -6.85 1.04 -10.38
CA ALA A 93 -7.76 2.11 -10.75
C ALA A 93 -9.23 1.71 -10.54
N LYS A 94 -9.63 0.53 -11.04
CA LYS A 94 -10.99 0.00 -10.84
C LYS A 94 -11.38 -0.12 -9.36
N ALA A 95 -10.44 -0.51 -8.51
CA ALA A 95 -10.69 -0.58 -7.07
C ALA A 95 -10.75 0.80 -6.43
N MET A 96 -9.87 1.74 -6.84
CA MET A 96 -9.91 3.13 -6.39
C MET A 96 -11.24 3.81 -6.69
N GLU A 97 -11.84 3.51 -7.86
CA GLU A 97 -13.16 4.04 -8.27
C GLU A 97 -14.31 3.60 -7.35
N GLN A 98 -14.12 2.55 -6.54
CA GLN A 98 -15.11 2.07 -5.58
C GLN A 98 -14.97 2.75 -4.20
N PHE A 99 -13.89 3.51 -3.97
CA PHE A 99 -13.70 4.21 -2.72
C PHE A 99 -14.47 5.53 -2.69
N THR A 100 -15.23 5.74 -1.62
CA THR A 100 -15.94 7.00 -1.34
C THR A 100 -15.12 7.94 -0.46
N ILE A 101 -13.99 7.46 0.04
CA ILE A 101 -13.02 8.22 0.85
C ILE A 101 -11.84 8.68 -0.02
N PRO A 102 -11.09 9.72 0.38
CA PRO A 102 -9.96 10.22 -0.37
C PRO A 102 -8.88 9.15 -0.59
N VAL A 103 -8.32 9.15 -1.81
CA VAL A 103 -7.19 8.30 -2.19
C VAL A 103 -6.01 9.19 -2.57
N THR A 104 -4.84 8.91 -2.00
CA THR A 104 -3.58 9.56 -2.39
C THR A 104 -2.63 8.55 -3.01
N VAL A 105 -2.24 8.80 -4.25
CA VAL A 105 -1.11 8.10 -4.87
C VAL A 105 0.18 8.83 -4.46
N LEU A 106 1.00 8.16 -3.66
CA LEU A 106 2.24 8.71 -3.16
C LEU A 106 3.40 8.31 -4.06
N GLY A 107 3.94 9.27 -4.80
CA GLY A 107 5.08 9.11 -5.69
C GLY A 107 4.81 8.21 -6.90
N VAL A 108 5.14 8.74 -8.07
CA VAL A 108 5.13 8.02 -9.34
C VAL A 108 6.46 8.29 -10.03
N GLY A 109 7.35 7.31 -9.99
CA GLY A 109 8.65 7.32 -10.64
C GLY A 109 8.54 6.78 -12.06
N GLY A 110 9.24 7.43 -13.00
CA GLY A 110 9.48 6.97 -14.36
C GLY A 110 10.93 6.58 -14.53
#